data_AF-A0A1W2ETE5-F1
#
_entry.id   AF-A0A1W2ETE5-F1
#
_cell.length_a   1.000
_cell.length_b   1.000
_cell.length_c   1.000
_cell.angle_alpha   90.00
_cell.angle_beta   90.00
_cell.angle_gamma   90.00
#
_symmetry.space_group_name_H-M   'P 1'
#
loop_
_entity.id
_entity.type
_entity.pdbx_description
1 polymer ?
#
loop_
_entity_poly.entity_id
_entity_poly.type
_entity_poly.pdbx_seq_one_letter_code
_entity_poly.pdbx_strand_id
1 'polypeptide(L)'
;MLVFNIFGSLAQFERDLIRERTHAGLKAARERGNKGGRRPVVTPDKLRKARAHIAAGLTVREAAARLKIGKTALYKALENA
;
A
#
# COMPACT_ATOMS: atom_id res chain seq x y z
N MET A 1 43.19 1.64 -10.73
CA MET A 1 41.98 0.89 -11.16
C MET A 1 41.63 -0.28 -10.23
N LEU A 2 42.56 -1.08 -9.71
CA LEU A 2 42.23 -2.24 -8.85
C LEU A 2 41.57 -1.87 -7.51
N VAL A 3 42.15 -0.90 -6.79
CA VAL A 3 41.70 -0.49 -5.44
C VAL A 3 40.27 0.06 -5.45
N PHE A 4 39.92 0.86 -6.45
CA PHE A 4 38.57 1.40 -6.61
C PHE A 4 37.53 0.29 -6.85
N ASN A 5 37.88 -0.74 -7.63
CA ASN A 5 36.99 -1.88 -7.86
C ASN A 5 36.80 -2.74 -6.60
N ILE A 6 37.86 -2.92 -5.79
CA ILE A 6 37.79 -3.65 -4.51
C ILE A 6 36.86 -2.91 -3.53
N PHE A 7 37.01 -1.60 -3.38
CA PHE A 7 36.10 -0.83 -2.52
C PHE A 7 34.68 -0.78 -3.08
N GLY A 8 34.52 -0.74 -4.40
CA GLY A 8 33.22 -0.84 -5.05
C GLY A 8 32.51 -2.17 -4.77
N SER A 9 33.23 -3.30 -4.81
CA SER A 9 32.67 -4.62 -4.52
C SER A 9 32.33 -4.79 -3.03
N LEU A 10 33.17 -4.28 -2.13
CA LEU A 10 32.90 -4.26 -0.69
C LEU A 10 31.66 -3.43 -0.35
N ALA A 11 31.55 -2.22 -0.93
CA ALA A 11 30.37 -1.38 -0.73
C ALA A 11 29.08 -2.04 -1.26
N GLN A 12 29.18 -2.81 -2.34
CA GLN A 12 28.03 -3.58 -2.84
C GLN A 12 27.65 -4.71 -1.88
N PHE A 13 28.63 -5.46 -1.38
CA PHE A 13 28.42 -6.52 -0.40
C PHE A 13 27.76 -6.01 0.88
N GLU A 14 28.23 -4.89 1.44
CA GLU A 14 27.62 -4.28 2.63
C GLU A 14 26.16 -3.86 2.38
N ARG A 15 25.87 -3.27 1.22
CA ARG A 15 24.50 -2.91 0.83
C ARG A 15 23.58 -4.12 0.76
N ASP A 16 24.07 -5.22 0.21
CA ASP A 16 23.29 -6.44 0.08
C ASP A 16 23.04 -7.10 1.44
N LEU A 17 24.02 -7.06 2.35
CA LEU A 17 23.84 -7.52 3.74
C LEU A 17 22.80 -6.69 4.51
N ILE A 18 22.80 -5.36 4.34
CA ILE A 18 21.80 -4.47 4.95
C ILE A 18 20.39 -4.77 4.41
N ARG A 19 20.27 -5.00 3.10
CA ARG A 19 18.99 -5.38 2.47
C ARG A 19 18.49 -6.70 3.03
N GLU A 20 19.34 -7.72 3.10
CA GLU A 20 18.97 -9.04 3.62
C GLU A 20 18.41 -8.93 5.04
N ARG A 21 19.11 -8.20 5.93
CA ARG A 21 18.64 -7.95 7.30
C ARG A 21 17.29 -7.21 7.33
N THR A 22 17.12 -6.22 6.46
CA THR A 22 15.85 -5.48 6.35
C THR A 22 14.71 -6.40 5.91
N HIS A 23 14.94 -7.26 4.92
CA HIS A 23 13.96 -8.23 4.45
C HIS A 23 13.60 -9.25 5.53
N ALA A 24 14.58 -9.75 6.29
CA ALA A 24 14.33 -10.63 7.43
C ALA A 24 13.45 -9.93 8.49
N GLY A 25 13.74 -8.67 8.82
CA GLY A 25 12.92 -7.88 9.74
C GLY A 25 11.49 -7.65 9.23
N LEU A 26 11.33 -7.32 7.94
CA LEU A 26 10.01 -7.16 7.30
C LEU A 26 9.22 -8.48 7.27
N LYS A 27 9.88 -9.61 7.03
CA LYS A 27 9.27 -10.94 7.07
C LYS A 27 8.73 -11.24 8.48
N ALA A 28 9.57 -11.07 9.50
CA ALA A 28 9.15 -11.26 10.88
C ALA A 28 8.00 -10.30 11.29
N ALA A 29 8.01 -9.06 10.80
CA ALA A 29 6.91 -8.12 11.02
C ALA A 29 5.59 -8.60 10.36
N ARG A 30 5.66 -9.12 9.13
CA ARG A 30 4.50 -9.67 8.42
C ARG A 30 3.91 -10.89 9.12
N GLU A 31 4.77 -11.78 9.64
CA GLU A 31 4.34 -12.96 10.42
C GLU A 31 3.59 -12.56 11.70
N ARG A 32 3.96 -11.43 12.32
CA ARG A 32 3.22 -10.81 13.43
C ARG A 32 1.94 -10.07 13.01
N GLY A 33 1.56 -10.12 11.73
CA GLY A 33 0.37 -9.44 11.17
C GLY A 33 0.60 -8.01 10.69
N ASN A 34 1.81 -7.45 10.82
CA ASN A 34 2.12 -6.12 10.34
C ASN A 34 2.48 -6.14 8.84
N LYS A 35 1.47 -5.98 7.99
CA LYS A 35 1.62 -6.02 6.52
C LYS A 35 2.48 -4.87 5.95
N GLY A 36 2.58 -3.75 6.67
CA GLY A 36 3.25 -2.53 6.21
C GLY A 36 2.53 -1.84 5.03
N GLY A 37 3.15 -0.82 4.45
CA GLY A 37 2.63 -0.10 3.29
C GLY A 37 1.52 0.91 3.59
N ARG A 38 0.94 1.50 2.53
CA ARG A 38 -0.12 2.50 2.63
C ARG A 38 -1.43 1.85 3.06
N ARG A 39 -2.05 2.38 4.11
CA ARG A 39 -3.39 1.93 4.56
C ARG A 39 -4.43 2.15 3.46
N PRO A 40 -5.38 1.21 3.22
CA PRO A 40 -6.45 1.40 2.27
C PRO A 40 -7.26 2.67 2.56
N VAL A 41 -7.46 3.49 1.53
CA VAL A 41 -8.22 4.76 1.65
C VAL A 41 -9.72 4.48 1.80
N VAL A 42 -10.20 3.44 1.10
CA VAL A 42 -11.56 2.90 1.21
C VAL A 42 -11.54 1.80 2.25
N THR A 43 -12.11 2.08 3.42
CA THR A 43 -12.34 1.08 4.46
C THR A 43 -13.66 0.35 4.23
N PRO A 44 -13.89 -0.82 4.83
CA PRO A 44 -15.17 -1.52 4.73
C PRO A 44 -16.38 -0.67 5.13
N ASP A 45 -16.24 0.16 6.18
CA ASP A 45 -17.28 1.11 6.59
C ASP A 45 -17.59 2.15 5.51
N LYS A 46 -16.55 2.71 4.88
CA LYS A 46 -16.72 3.65 3.78
C LYS A 46 -17.37 3.00 2.56
N LEU A 47 -17.02 1.74 2.27
CA LEU A 47 -17.63 0.98 1.18
C LEU A 47 -19.13 0.73 1.46
N ARG A 48 -19.49 0.35 2.68
CA ARG A 48 -20.89 0.18 3.10
C ARG A 48 -21.67 1.49 2.95
N LYS A 49 -21.14 2.61 3.44
CA LYS A 49 -21.76 3.93 3.30
C LYS A 49 -21.89 4.34 1.84
N ALA A 50 -20.88 4.05 1.01
CA ALA A 50 -20.95 4.31 -0.43
C ALA A 50 -22.07 3.52 -1.10
N ARG A 51 -22.21 2.22 -0.80
CA ARG A 51 -23.31 1.39 -1.30
C ARG A 51 -24.68 1.91 -0.87
N ALA A 52 -24.81 2.37 0.39
CA ALA A 52 -26.04 2.98 0.87
C ALA A 52 -26.40 4.30 0.15
N HIS A 53 -25.41 5.15 -0.13
CA HIS A 53 -25.63 6.38 -0.91
C HIS A 53 -26.02 6.08 -2.36
N ILE A 54 -25.41 5.07 -2.98
CA ILE A 54 -25.74 4.64 -4.34
C ILE A 54 -27.17 4.08 -4.38
N ALA A 55 -27.55 3.26 -3.41
CA ALA A 55 -28.92 2.73 -3.29
C ALA A 55 -29.96 3.83 -3.05
N ALA A 56 -29.58 4.94 -2.41
CA ALA A 56 -30.41 6.13 -2.25
C ALA A 56 -30.48 7.01 -3.52
N GLY A 57 -29.89 6.56 -4.64
CA GLY A 57 -29.96 7.24 -5.94
C GLY A 57 -28.81 8.20 -6.24
N LEU A 58 -27.81 8.33 -5.37
CA LEU A 58 -26.64 9.17 -5.66
C LEU A 58 -25.73 8.50 -6.68
N THR A 59 -25.12 9.29 -7.55
CA THR A 59 -24.07 8.80 -8.44
C THR A 59 -22.81 8.42 -7.65
N VAL A 60 -21.99 7.52 -8.22
CA VAL A 60 -20.71 7.11 -7.61
C VAL A 60 -19.80 8.31 -7.34
N ARG A 61 -19.84 9.34 -8.21
CA ARG A 61 -19.06 10.57 -8.05
C ARG A 61 -19.51 11.39 -6.85
N GLU A 62 -20.82 11.54 -6.66
CA GLU A 62 -21.40 12.26 -5.52
C GLU A 62 -21.16 11.51 -4.20
N ALA A 63 -21.32 10.18 -4.21
CA ALA A 63 -21.01 9.35 -3.06
C ALA A 63 -19.51 9.45 -2.68
N ALA A 64 -18.61 9.45 -3.65
CA ALA A 64 -17.17 9.65 -3.42
C ALA A 64 -16.85 11.02 -2.81
N ALA A 65 -17.47 12.09 -3.35
CA ALA A 65 -17.30 13.45 -2.83
C ALA A 65 -17.78 13.56 -1.38
N ARG A 66 -18.96 13.00 -1.08
CA ARG A 66 -19.58 13.01 0.26
C ARG A 66 -18.75 12.25 1.29
N LEU A 67 -18.08 11.17 0.87
CA LEU A 67 -17.20 10.36 1.70
C LEU A 67 -15.73 10.85 1.71
N LYS A 68 -15.43 11.95 1.00
CA LYS A 68 -14.07 12.51 0.83
C LYS A 68 -13.05 11.47 0.33
N ILE A 69 -13.45 10.66 -0.66
CA ILE A 69 -12.62 9.66 -1.32
C ILE A 69 -12.44 10.05 -2.78
N GLY A 70 -11.26 9.79 -3.36
CA GLY A 70 -11.07 9.95 -4.81
C GLY A 70 -11.96 9.00 -5.61
N LYS A 71 -12.59 9.51 -6.70
CA LYS A 71 -13.51 8.72 -7.56
C LYS A 71 -12.91 7.37 -7.97
N THR A 72 -11.63 7.38 -8.38
CA THR A 72 -10.94 6.20 -8.89
C THR A 72 -10.74 5.14 -7.79
N ALA A 73 -10.51 5.57 -6.55
CA ALA A 73 -10.38 4.65 -5.43
C ALA A 73 -11.72 4.00 -5.08
N LEU A 74 -12.83 4.74 -5.19
CA LEU A 74 -14.16 4.19 -4.96
C LEU A 74 -14.56 3.21 -6.08
N TYR A 75 -14.32 3.54 -7.36
CA TYR A 75 -14.55 2.62 -8.47
C TYR A 75 -13.79 1.31 -8.31
N LYS A 76 -12.47 1.37 -8.06
CA LYS A 76 -11.67 0.17 -7.81
C LYS A 76 -12.18 -0.63 -6.61
N ALA A 77 -12.62 0.03 -5.54
CA ALA A 77 -13.16 -0.66 -4.38
C ALA A 77 -14.53 -1.30 -4.63
N LEU A 78 -15.31 -0.83 -5.59
CA LEU A 78 -16.59 -1.44 -5.99
C LEU A 78 -16.40 -2.61 -6.97
N GLU A 79 -15.36 -2.56 -7.82
CA GLU A 79 -15.02 -3.62 -8.77
C GLU A 79 -14.40 -4.85 -8.09
N ASN A 80 -13.60 -4.64 -7.04
CA ASN A 80 -12.90 -5.71 -6.31
C ASN A 80 -13.72 -6.28 -5.12
N ALA A 81 -15.01 -5.99 -5.02
CA ALA A 81 -15.82 -6.28 -3.84
C ALA A 81 -17.12 -7.01 -4.13
#